data_AF-A0A1E7JMB2-F1
#
_entry.id   AF-A0A1E7JMB2-F1
#
_cell.length_a   1.000
_cell.length_b   1.000
_cell.length_c   1.000
_cell.angle_alpha   90.00
_cell.angle_beta   90.00
_cell.angle_gamma   90.00
#
_symmetry.space_group_name_H-M   'P 1'
#
loop_
_entity.id
_entity.type
_entity.pdbx_description
1 polymer ?
#
loop_
_entity_poly.entity_id
_entity_poly.type
_entity_poly.pdbx_seq_one_letter_code
_entity_poly.pdbx_strand_id
1 'polypeptide(L)'
;MRALLVTSIGVACAGAVLLPLAPTESAESMLSGKHSASAGDAAPPAAPRGPGVAGSDSRAAADNEGSVPGSTQSLPLHARGDGTRSGDRLLSAWEDDPSGGRRVTSRKVKPFSLVGVVWKDPGALPPGRLQVQTRAADTEKWSEWRTLNTHGDGGPGPAERDRSGGEALGASAPMWVGDSTAVRVRILPATDGRKSGGTPGGRKGEAGLPDGARLELVDPGKSPRSGSRAGDGAGGGARDDDPAKRPGGVLPGLNRADTRSTYGDDAADATPSKKDRAEDSRIGPRPEIVTRKGWGADESMREREFSYSRAMKAAFVHHSAETNDYSCGDVPAIIRGIYRYHVTSSRWRDIGYNFLVDKCGKIYEGRAGGVAKPVMGAHTLGFNADTTGIAVLGTYSKEVPSKAAKDAVSKLTAWKLGVHGIAANGKVTLTSAGGTKHKKGSKVSFNAVSGHRDGFVTECPGEKLYRELPSVRTEAARLQGRR
;
A
#
# COMPACT_ATOMS: atom_id res chain seq x y z
N MET A 1 -56.71 -7.92 -22.83
CA MET A 1 -56.81 -8.91 -23.93
C MET A 1 -55.42 -9.12 -24.52
N ARG A 2 -54.99 -10.40 -24.62
CA ARG A 2 -53.82 -10.96 -25.33
C ARG A 2 -52.44 -10.57 -24.75
N ALA A 3 -51.70 -11.39 -23.99
CA ALA A 3 -51.27 -12.80 -24.07
C ALA A 3 -50.15 -13.08 -25.09
N LEU A 4 -49.00 -13.50 -24.53
CA LEU A 4 -48.00 -14.48 -24.99
C LEU A 4 -47.16 -14.20 -26.24
N LEU A 5 -45.83 -14.32 -26.11
CA LEU A 5 -45.07 -15.42 -26.74
C LEU A 5 -43.63 -15.52 -26.21
N VAL A 6 -43.36 -16.67 -25.60
CA VAL A 6 -42.05 -17.27 -25.37
C VAL A 6 -41.64 -17.97 -26.66
N THR A 7 -40.42 -17.78 -27.13
CA THR A 7 -39.76 -18.75 -28.02
C THR A 7 -38.28 -18.88 -27.66
N SER A 8 -37.96 -20.05 -27.12
CA SER A 8 -36.63 -20.62 -27.03
C SER A 8 -36.22 -21.11 -28.42
N ILE A 9 -35.00 -20.78 -28.85
CA ILE A 9 -34.33 -21.47 -29.97
C ILE A 9 -32.98 -21.92 -29.44
N GLY A 10 -32.88 -23.22 -29.17
CA GLY A 10 -31.60 -23.92 -29.07
C GLY A 10 -31.09 -24.20 -30.48
N VAL A 11 -29.83 -23.88 -30.72
CA VAL A 11 -29.06 -24.42 -31.85
C VAL A 11 -27.81 -25.03 -31.27
N ALA A 12 -27.77 -26.36 -31.31
CA ALA A 12 -26.54 -27.13 -31.25
C ALA A 12 -25.96 -27.19 -32.66
N CYS A 13 -24.71 -26.80 -32.84
CA CYS A 13 -23.90 -27.19 -33.98
C CYS A 13 -22.43 -27.34 -33.58
N ALA A 14 -21.84 -28.38 -34.15
CA ALA A 14 -20.61 -29.04 -33.74
C ALA A 14 -19.32 -28.34 -34.24
N GLY A 15 -18.24 -28.62 -33.50
CA GLY A 15 -16.93 -29.03 -34.03
C GLY A 15 -16.18 -28.12 -35.01
N ALA A 16 -15.14 -27.45 -34.51
CA ALA A 16 -13.82 -27.42 -35.16
C ALA A 16 -12.76 -27.02 -34.14
N VAL A 17 -11.95 -28.00 -33.71
CA VAL A 17 -10.74 -27.80 -32.94
C VAL A 17 -9.65 -27.32 -33.90
N LEU A 18 -9.05 -26.16 -33.63
CA LEU A 18 -7.81 -25.72 -34.26
C LEU A 18 -6.77 -25.43 -33.17
N LEU A 19 -5.86 -26.38 -33.01
CA LEU A 19 -4.61 -26.27 -32.26
C LEU A 19 -3.59 -25.46 -33.08
N PRO A 20 -2.84 -24.52 -32.48
CA PRO A 20 -1.58 -24.07 -33.07
C PRO A 20 -0.42 -24.95 -32.62
N LEU A 21 0.36 -25.33 -33.63
CA LEU A 21 1.58 -26.14 -33.63
C LEU A 21 2.66 -25.59 -32.67
N ALA A 22 3.23 -26.49 -31.85
CA ALA A 22 4.52 -26.30 -31.21
C ALA A 22 5.55 -27.20 -31.90
N PRO A 23 6.76 -26.73 -32.23
CA PRO A 23 7.81 -27.58 -32.74
C PRO A 23 8.42 -28.42 -31.61
N THR A 24 8.48 -29.72 -31.88
CA THR A 24 9.20 -30.75 -31.15
C THR A 24 10.71 -30.60 -31.39
N GLU A 25 11.52 -30.48 -30.34
CA GLU A 25 12.92 -30.90 -30.39
C GLU A 25 13.08 -32.23 -29.66
N SER A 26 13.78 -33.11 -30.36
CA SER A 26 13.90 -34.54 -30.15
C SER A 26 14.76 -34.89 -28.94
N ALA A 27 14.34 -35.92 -28.22
CA ALA A 27 15.17 -36.68 -27.29
C ALA A 27 15.48 -38.04 -27.93
N GLU A 28 16.76 -38.34 -28.14
CA GLU A 28 17.25 -39.69 -28.40
C GLU A 28 18.04 -40.21 -27.19
N SER A 29 17.55 -41.33 -26.65
CA SER A 29 18.24 -42.52 -26.12
C SER A 29 19.51 -42.32 -25.27
N MET A 30 19.44 -42.53 -23.94
CA MET A 30 19.66 -43.83 -23.25
C MET A 30 21.00 -44.51 -23.59
N LEU A 31 21.85 -44.68 -22.57
CA LEU A 31 22.50 -45.96 -22.21
C LEU A 31 23.22 -45.91 -20.85
N SER A 32 22.60 -46.59 -19.88
CA SER A 32 23.13 -47.47 -18.82
C SER A 32 24.60 -47.40 -18.37
N GLY A 33 24.81 -47.36 -17.04
CA GLY A 33 26.12 -47.67 -16.43
C GLY A 33 26.15 -47.57 -14.90
N LYS A 34 26.04 -48.73 -14.23
CA LYS A 34 25.98 -49.02 -12.78
C LYS A 34 27.19 -48.61 -11.91
N HIS A 35 26.91 -48.51 -10.59
CA HIS A 35 27.75 -48.74 -9.39
C HIS A 35 28.90 -47.73 -9.13
N SER A 36 29.32 -47.36 -7.92
CA SER A 36 29.25 -47.97 -6.58
C SER A 36 29.49 -46.89 -5.50
N ALA A 37 29.18 -47.22 -4.26
CA ALA A 37 29.44 -46.42 -3.06
C ALA A 37 30.92 -46.48 -2.61
N SER A 38 31.39 -45.44 -1.92
CA SER A 38 32.42 -45.55 -0.87
C SER A 38 32.40 -44.33 0.05
N ALA A 39 32.33 -44.60 1.35
CA ALA A 39 32.60 -43.68 2.45
C ALA A 39 34.10 -43.67 2.81
N GLY A 40 34.52 -42.70 3.64
CA GLY A 40 35.81 -42.64 4.35
C GLY A 40 36.28 -41.18 4.45
N ASP A 41 36.12 -40.46 5.56
CA ASP A 41 36.71 -40.51 6.91
C ASP A 41 37.79 -39.42 7.14
N ALA A 42 37.56 -38.67 8.22
CA ALA A 42 38.48 -38.05 9.20
C ALA A 42 39.71 -37.17 8.81
N ALA A 43 39.58 -35.86 9.16
CA ALA A 43 40.37 -35.12 10.18
C ALA A 43 41.89 -34.76 9.99
N PRO A 44 42.42 -33.72 10.70
CA PRO A 44 43.42 -32.74 10.22
C PRO A 44 44.88 -32.99 10.70
N PRO A 45 45.85 -32.09 10.36
CA PRO A 45 46.47 -31.30 11.45
C PRO A 45 47.07 -29.91 11.11
N ALA A 46 47.08 -29.07 12.15
CA ALA A 46 48.10 -28.13 12.68
C ALA A 46 48.99 -27.20 11.79
N ALA A 47 49.10 -25.96 12.27
CA ALA A 47 49.99 -24.87 11.82
C ALA A 47 51.48 -25.05 12.22
N PRO A 48 52.38 -24.27 11.60
CA PRO A 48 53.32 -23.45 12.39
C PRO A 48 53.46 -21.98 11.92
N ARG A 49 54.13 -21.21 12.78
CA ARG A 49 54.28 -19.73 12.85
C ARG A 49 55.26 -19.15 11.80
N GLY A 50 55.09 -17.87 11.45
CA GLY A 50 55.73 -17.07 10.36
C GLY A 50 57.23 -16.72 10.49
N PRO A 51 57.78 -15.59 9.95
CA PRO A 51 57.14 -14.31 9.54
C PRO A 51 57.54 -13.78 8.12
N GLY A 52 56.89 -12.69 7.63
CA GLY A 52 57.47 -11.85 6.55
C GLY A 52 56.49 -11.13 5.61
N VAL A 53 55.98 -9.96 6.04
CA VAL A 53 55.60 -8.75 5.29
C VAL A 53 55.30 -8.82 3.77
N ALA A 54 54.03 -8.56 3.40
CA ALA A 54 53.64 -7.66 2.29
C ALA A 54 52.12 -7.42 2.32
N GLY A 55 51.70 -6.15 2.26
CA GLY A 55 50.33 -5.73 2.51
C GLY A 55 49.31 -6.11 1.44
N SER A 56 48.07 -6.34 1.88
CA SER A 56 46.84 -5.97 1.18
C SER A 56 45.65 -6.14 2.12
N ASP A 57 44.75 -5.18 2.06
CA ASP A 57 43.65 -4.94 2.98
C ASP A 57 42.73 -6.15 3.17
N SER A 58 42.75 -6.71 4.38
CA SER A 58 41.76 -7.65 4.87
C SER A 58 41.34 -7.24 6.29
N ARG A 59 40.55 -6.17 6.35
CA ARG A 59 39.66 -5.75 7.45
C ARG A 59 38.43 -5.17 6.75
N ALA A 60 37.18 -5.57 6.97
CA ALA A 60 36.61 -6.42 7.99
C ALA A 60 35.35 -7.05 7.39
N ALA A 61 35.22 -8.37 7.53
CA ALA A 61 33.94 -9.04 7.57
C ALA A 61 33.45 -8.94 9.02
N ALA A 62 32.95 -7.76 9.38
CA ALA A 62 32.21 -7.44 10.58
C ALA A 62 31.50 -6.12 10.27
N ASP A 63 30.26 -5.98 10.75
CA ASP A 63 29.33 -4.87 10.51
C ASP A 63 28.42 -5.03 9.27
N ASN A 64 27.48 -5.95 9.37
CA ASN A 64 26.15 -5.72 8.80
C ASN A 64 25.03 -6.16 9.76
N GLU A 65 25.16 -5.82 11.04
CA GLU A 65 24.04 -5.83 12.00
C GLU A 65 23.23 -4.51 11.95
N GLY A 66 23.53 -3.61 11.00
CA GLY A 66 22.92 -2.28 10.89
C GLY A 66 22.07 -2.02 9.64
N SER A 67 21.99 -2.93 8.66
CA SER A 67 21.12 -2.72 7.50
C SER A 67 19.66 -3.02 7.84
N VAL A 68 18.79 -2.02 7.68
CA VAL A 68 17.33 -2.18 7.73
C VAL A 68 16.91 -3.36 6.85
N PRO A 69 16.12 -4.33 7.34
CA PRO A 69 15.59 -5.39 6.50
C PRO A 69 14.85 -4.84 5.26
N GLY A 70 15.16 -5.38 4.09
CA GLY A 70 14.58 -4.98 2.81
C GLY A 70 15.38 -3.89 2.07
N SER A 71 14.97 -3.57 0.85
CA SER A 71 15.68 -2.61 0.00
C SER A 71 14.76 -1.98 -1.05
N THR A 72 15.20 -0.84 -1.61
CA THR A 72 14.55 -0.19 -2.75
C THR A 72 15.56 -0.09 -3.88
N GLN A 73 15.20 -0.59 -5.06
CA GLN A 73 15.95 -0.41 -6.30
C GLN A 73 15.18 0.55 -7.23
N SER A 74 15.74 1.75 -7.42
CA SER A 74 15.17 2.79 -8.27
C SER A 74 15.79 2.73 -9.68
N LEU A 75 14.96 2.53 -10.70
CA LEU A 75 15.37 2.43 -12.11
C LEU A 75 14.82 3.63 -12.91
N PRO A 76 15.68 4.48 -13.51
CA PRO A 76 15.22 5.65 -14.24
C PRO A 76 14.41 5.33 -15.50
N LEU A 77 13.23 5.94 -15.66
CA LEU A 77 12.35 5.79 -16.82
C LEU A 77 12.54 6.97 -17.79
N HIS A 78 13.74 7.16 -18.33
CA HIS A 78 14.04 8.30 -19.20
C HIS A 78 13.43 8.16 -20.60
N ALA A 79 12.74 9.20 -21.07
CA ALA A 79 12.54 9.44 -22.50
C ALA A 79 13.82 10.09 -23.07
N ARG A 80 14.80 9.25 -23.43
CA ARG A 80 16.01 9.53 -24.25
C ARG A 80 16.43 11.01 -24.39
N GLY A 81 17.56 11.42 -23.79
CA GLY A 81 18.08 12.77 -24.02
C GLY A 81 19.35 13.24 -23.31
N ASP A 82 20.25 12.41 -22.79
CA ASP A 82 21.66 12.82 -22.58
C ASP A 82 22.60 11.60 -22.52
N GLY A 83 23.85 11.82 -22.93
CA GLY A 83 24.87 10.80 -23.18
C GLY A 83 25.45 10.15 -21.91
N THR A 84 24.63 9.43 -21.14
CA THR A 84 25.13 8.61 -20.04
C THR A 84 25.76 7.30 -20.54
N ARG A 85 26.97 7.02 -20.02
CA ARG A 85 27.83 5.86 -20.34
C ARG A 85 27.07 4.54 -20.23
N SER A 86 27.45 3.59 -21.09
CA SER A 86 26.83 2.26 -21.30
C SER A 86 26.74 1.34 -20.07
N GLY A 87 27.17 1.74 -18.87
CA GLY A 87 27.29 0.86 -17.69
C GLY A 87 26.06 0.81 -16.77
N ASP A 88 25.20 1.83 -16.74
CA ASP A 88 24.14 1.98 -15.72
C ASP A 88 22.73 1.58 -16.19
N ARG A 89 22.59 1.05 -17.41
CA ARG A 89 21.26 0.72 -17.96
C ARG A 89 20.78 -0.65 -17.50
N LEU A 90 20.21 -0.68 -16.29
CA LEU A 90 19.41 -1.81 -15.82
C LEU A 90 18.12 -1.98 -16.62
N LEU A 91 17.61 -0.91 -17.24
CA LEU A 91 16.45 -0.93 -18.14
C LEU A 91 16.89 -0.93 -19.61
N SER A 92 16.13 -1.64 -20.46
CA SER A 92 16.30 -1.58 -21.92
C SER A 92 16.01 -0.18 -22.46
N ALA A 93 16.28 0.05 -23.75
CA ALA A 93 15.70 1.20 -24.43
C ALA A 93 14.16 1.09 -24.43
N TRP A 94 13.49 2.24 -24.48
CA TRP A 94 12.07 2.27 -24.80
C TRP A 94 11.85 1.80 -26.24
N GLU A 95 10.94 0.88 -26.40
CA GLU A 95 10.53 0.30 -27.68
C GLU A 95 9.05 0.56 -27.91
N ASP A 96 8.62 0.51 -29.17
CA ASP A 96 7.20 0.54 -29.52
C ASP A 96 6.51 -0.72 -28.99
N ASP A 97 5.38 -0.54 -28.31
CA ASP A 97 4.55 -1.66 -27.84
C ASP A 97 3.45 -1.93 -28.89
N PRO A 98 3.17 -3.20 -29.25
CA PRO A 98 2.13 -3.53 -30.22
C PRO A 98 0.73 -3.00 -29.86
N SER A 99 0.49 -2.62 -28.60
CA SER A 99 -0.75 -1.97 -28.16
C SER A 99 -0.80 -0.45 -28.40
N GLY A 100 0.12 0.09 -29.23
CA GLY A 100 0.18 1.52 -29.57
C GLY A 100 0.83 2.41 -28.50
N GLY A 101 1.56 1.81 -27.56
CA GLY A 101 2.25 2.50 -26.48
C GLY A 101 3.77 2.39 -26.59
N ARG A 102 4.47 2.71 -25.50
CA ARG A 102 5.91 2.45 -25.36
C ARG A 102 6.17 1.51 -24.21
N ARG A 103 7.17 0.63 -24.34
CA ARG A 103 7.55 -0.37 -23.32
C ARG A 103 9.03 -0.35 -23.03
N VAL A 104 9.39 -0.65 -21.78
CA VAL A 104 10.75 -0.93 -21.33
C VAL A 104 10.79 -2.22 -20.50
N THR A 105 11.88 -2.96 -20.58
CA THR A 105 12.06 -4.25 -19.88
C THR A 105 13.34 -4.23 -19.05
N SER A 106 13.30 -4.81 -17.85
CA SER A 106 14.50 -5.24 -17.13
C SER A 106 14.39 -6.69 -16.71
N ARG A 107 15.41 -7.49 -17.07
CA ARG A 107 15.53 -8.91 -16.70
C ARG A 107 16.60 -9.18 -15.64
N LYS A 108 17.35 -8.15 -15.22
CA LYS A 108 18.45 -8.24 -14.26
C LYS A 108 18.21 -7.21 -13.15
N VAL A 109 17.23 -7.49 -12.29
CA VAL A 109 16.93 -6.68 -11.10
C VAL A 109 17.17 -7.52 -9.84
N LYS A 110 17.37 -6.83 -8.72
CA LYS A 110 17.33 -7.51 -7.42
C LYS A 110 15.91 -8.05 -7.20
N PRO A 111 15.74 -9.17 -6.49
CA PRO A 111 14.41 -9.65 -6.12
C PRO A 111 13.61 -8.55 -5.41
N PHE A 112 12.32 -8.49 -5.71
CA PHE A 112 11.40 -7.50 -5.16
C PHE A 112 10.00 -8.10 -5.06
N SER A 113 9.13 -7.53 -4.22
CA SER A 113 7.75 -8.02 -4.03
C SER A 113 6.70 -6.92 -4.22
N LEU A 114 7.13 -5.67 -4.37
CA LEU A 114 6.27 -4.52 -4.63
C LEU A 114 6.89 -3.60 -5.69
N VAL A 115 6.03 -3.01 -6.54
CA VAL A 115 6.43 -2.10 -7.61
C VAL A 115 5.60 -0.81 -7.57
N GLY A 116 6.23 0.32 -7.86
CA GLY A 116 5.57 1.61 -8.05
C GLY A 116 6.36 2.53 -8.98
N VAL A 117 5.80 3.68 -9.33
CA VAL A 117 6.47 4.69 -10.15
C VAL A 117 6.39 6.04 -9.45
N VAL A 118 7.53 6.70 -9.31
CA VAL A 118 7.64 8.05 -8.73
C VAL A 118 8.16 9.06 -9.76
N TRP A 119 7.87 10.35 -9.58
CA TRP A 119 8.34 11.43 -10.45
C TRP A 119 8.49 12.75 -9.68
N LYS A 120 9.22 13.72 -10.25
CA LYS A 120 9.64 14.94 -9.53
C LYS A 120 8.47 15.83 -9.12
N ASP A 121 7.62 16.22 -10.06
CA ASP A 121 6.51 17.15 -9.80
C ASP A 121 5.23 16.38 -9.43
N PRO A 122 4.78 16.39 -8.16
CA PRO A 122 3.55 15.70 -7.76
C PRO A 122 2.29 16.17 -8.49
N GLY A 123 2.28 17.36 -9.09
CA GLY A 123 1.19 17.86 -9.92
C GLY A 123 1.18 17.33 -11.36
N ALA A 124 2.32 16.82 -11.85
CA ALA A 124 2.48 16.35 -13.23
C ALA A 124 2.03 14.89 -13.39
N LEU A 125 0.72 14.65 -13.49
CA LEU A 125 0.19 13.30 -13.70
C LEU A 125 0.68 12.70 -15.03
N PRO A 126 1.03 11.39 -15.07
CA PRO A 126 1.37 10.72 -16.32
C PRO A 126 0.26 10.86 -17.37
N PRO A 127 0.58 11.16 -18.65
CA PRO A 127 -0.40 11.48 -19.69
C PRO A 127 -1.17 10.26 -20.22
N GLY A 128 -0.91 9.08 -19.69
CA GLY A 128 -1.46 7.81 -20.16
C GLY A 128 -1.58 6.78 -19.04
N ARG A 129 -1.96 5.56 -19.41
CA ARG A 129 -2.07 4.45 -18.46
C ARG A 129 -0.73 3.75 -18.33
N LEU A 130 -0.17 3.80 -17.13
CA LEU A 130 0.96 2.98 -16.74
C LEU A 130 0.51 1.55 -16.46
N GLN A 131 1.21 0.59 -17.06
CA GLN A 131 1.01 -0.83 -16.76
C GLN A 131 2.34 -1.52 -16.50
N VAL A 132 2.28 -2.54 -15.65
CA VAL A 132 3.42 -3.36 -15.27
C VAL A 132 3.15 -4.84 -15.52
N GLN A 133 4.22 -5.56 -15.81
CA GLN A 133 4.27 -7.02 -15.85
C GLN A 133 5.48 -7.44 -15.01
N THR A 134 5.34 -8.46 -14.19
CA THR A 134 6.46 -9.00 -13.41
C THR A 134 6.66 -10.47 -13.70
N ARG A 135 7.89 -10.96 -13.53
CA ARG A 135 8.23 -12.38 -13.65
C ARG A 135 8.36 -12.95 -12.25
N ALA A 136 7.49 -13.89 -11.90
CA ALA A 136 7.51 -14.54 -10.59
C ALA A 136 8.82 -15.33 -10.40
N ALA A 137 9.37 -15.31 -9.19
CA ALA A 137 10.65 -15.94 -8.86
C ALA A 137 10.59 -17.47 -8.88
N ASP A 138 9.44 -18.04 -8.53
CA ASP A 138 9.23 -19.48 -8.35
C ASP A 138 8.90 -20.23 -9.65
N THR A 139 8.01 -19.65 -10.46
CA THR A 139 7.48 -20.24 -11.69
C THR A 139 8.17 -19.71 -12.93
N GLU A 140 8.92 -18.61 -12.80
CA GLU A 140 9.52 -17.87 -13.89
C GLU A 140 8.53 -17.38 -14.97
N LYS A 141 7.23 -17.37 -14.66
CA LYS A 141 6.18 -16.92 -15.57
C LYS A 141 5.95 -15.42 -15.45
N TRP A 142 5.67 -14.79 -16.58
CA TRP A 142 5.21 -13.40 -16.59
C TRP A 142 3.75 -13.34 -16.17
N SER A 143 3.40 -12.36 -15.33
CA SER A 143 2.02 -12.03 -15.02
C SER A 143 1.27 -11.52 -16.26
N GLU A 144 -0.05 -11.38 -16.17
CA GLU A 144 -0.76 -10.48 -17.09
C GLU A 144 -0.34 -9.02 -16.88
N TRP A 145 -0.61 -8.15 -17.85
CA TRP A 145 -0.41 -6.70 -17.69
C TRP A 145 -1.40 -6.12 -16.68
N ARG A 146 -0.88 -5.43 -15.67
CA ARG A 146 -1.68 -4.81 -14.61
C ARG A 146 -1.49 -3.30 -14.61
N THR A 147 -2.58 -2.55 -14.49
CA THR A 147 -2.55 -1.08 -14.48
C THR A 147 -2.10 -0.57 -13.11
N LEU A 148 -1.09 0.32 -13.09
CA LEU A 148 -0.72 1.09 -11.91
C LEU A 148 -1.63 2.31 -11.79
N ASN A 149 -2.24 2.49 -10.62
CA ASN A 149 -3.05 3.67 -10.37
C ASN A 149 -2.15 4.90 -10.18
N THR A 150 -2.20 5.85 -11.11
CA THR A 150 -1.39 7.08 -11.09
C THR A 150 -2.08 8.25 -10.41
N HIS A 151 -3.36 8.10 -10.06
CA HIS A 151 -4.09 9.07 -9.26
C HIS A 151 -3.80 8.69 -7.81
N GLY A 152 -2.62 9.09 -7.34
CA GLY A 152 -2.04 8.68 -6.05
C GLY A 152 -3.01 8.86 -4.87
N ASP A 153 -2.60 8.35 -3.71
CA ASP A 153 -3.41 8.26 -2.49
C ASP A 153 -3.71 9.61 -1.82
N GLY A 154 -3.90 10.69 -2.57
CA GLY A 154 -3.99 12.06 -2.07
C GLY A 154 -2.62 12.62 -1.67
N GLY A 155 -1.80 11.84 -0.97
CA GLY A 155 -0.45 12.24 -0.59
C GLY A 155 -0.40 13.45 0.36
N PRO A 156 0.82 13.91 0.71
CA PRO A 156 1.02 15.06 1.59
C PRO A 156 0.62 16.36 0.88
N GLY A 157 0.02 17.30 1.63
CA GLY A 157 -0.20 18.66 1.15
C GLY A 157 1.09 19.48 1.05
N PRO A 158 1.07 20.65 0.36
CA PRO A 158 2.24 21.52 0.20
C PRO A 158 2.89 22.02 1.51
N ALA A 159 2.13 21.97 2.62
CA ALA A 159 2.62 22.32 3.96
C ALA A 159 3.27 21.15 4.71
N GLU A 160 3.19 19.92 4.17
CA GLU A 160 3.66 18.69 4.80
C GLU A 160 5.02 18.25 4.22
N ARG A 161 6.00 19.19 4.18
CA ARG A 161 7.38 18.96 3.70
C ARG A 161 8.08 17.83 4.47
N ASP A 162 9.04 17.16 3.83
CA ASP A 162 9.79 16.04 4.40
C ASP A 162 10.93 16.45 5.35
N ARG A 163 11.52 15.44 6.01
CA ARG A 163 12.64 15.47 6.99
C ARG A 163 13.87 16.23 6.54
N SER A 164 14.10 16.34 5.24
CA SER A 164 15.27 16.98 4.62
C SER A 164 14.96 18.36 4.03
N GLY A 165 13.72 18.86 4.22
CA GLY A 165 13.23 20.06 3.55
C GLY A 165 12.92 19.82 2.06
N GLY A 166 12.98 18.57 1.62
CA GLY A 166 12.65 18.14 0.27
C GLY A 166 11.15 18.14 0.01
N GLU A 167 10.79 18.29 -1.26
CA GLU A 167 9.41 18.16 -1.71
C GLU A 167 9.07 16.68 -1.92
N ALA A 168 7.90 16.28 -1.46
CA ALA A 168 7.35 14.94 -1.71
C ALA A 168 7.25 14.70 -3.22
N LEU A 169 7.56 13.49 -3.65
CA LEU A 169 7.47 13.12 -5.06
C LEU A 169 6.04 12.76 -5.43
N GLY A 170 5.71 12.96 -6.70
CA GLY A 170 4.54 12.32 -7.28
C GLY A 170 4.73 10.81 -7.32
N ALA A 171 3.68 10.05 -7.03
CA ALA A 171 3.76 8.59 -6.92
C ALA A 171 2.48 7.93 -7.43
N SER A 172 2.63 6.79 -8.10
CA SER A 172 1.53 5.84 -8.27
C SER A 172 1.20 5.18 -6.93
N ALA A 173 -0.01 4.63 -6.79
CA ALA A 173 -0.27 3.63 -5.76
C ALA A 173 0.72 2.46 -5.95
N PRO A 174 1.34 1.96 -4.88
CA PRO A 174 2.19 0.78 -4.97
C PRO A 174 1.38 -0.47 -5.31
N MET A 175 2.03 -1.45 -5.93
CA MET A 175 1.40 -2.72 -6.29
C MET A 175 2.20 -3.89 -5.73
N TRP A 176 1.59 -4.66 -4.83
CA TRP A 176 2.07 -5.99 -4.50
C TRP A 176 2.05 -6.93 -5.71
N VAL A 177 3.17 -7.59 -5.96
CA VAL A 177 3.40 -8.50 -7.09
C VAL A 177 3.90 -9.87 -6.65
N GLY A 178 4.14 -10.07 -5.35
CA GLY A 178 4.82 -11.27 -4.84
C GLY A 178 6.27 -11.33 -5.32
N ASP A 179 7.01 -12.35 -4.89
CA ASP A 179 8.43 -12.46 -5.17
C ASP A 179 8.71 -12.51 -6.68
N SER A 180 9.41 -11.49 -7.17
CA SER A 180 9.60 -11.22 -8.59
C SER A 180 11.07 -10.93 -8.90
N THR A 181 11.52 -11.33 -10.09
CA THR A 181 12.94 -11.22 -10.52
C THR A 181 13.13 -10.42 -11.81
N ALA A 182 12.04 -10.04 -12.48
CA ALA A 182 12.07 -9.20 -13.66
C ALA A 182 10.80 -8.34 -13.75
N VAL A 183 10.90 -7.23 -14.47
CA VAL A 183 9.81 -6.26 -14.63
C VAL A 183 9.76 -5.71 -16.04
N ARG A 184 8.54 -5.46 -16.53
CA ARG A 184 8.28 -4.65 -17.71
C ARG A 184 7.32 -3.55 -17.33
N VAL A 185 7.54 -2.39 -17.91
CA VAL A 185 6.66 -1.23 -17.77
C VAL A 185 6.26 -0.76 -19.15
N ARG A 186 4.99 -0.42 -19.33
CA ARG A 186 4.53 0.26 -20.54
C ARG A 186 3.63 1.44 -20.20
N ILE A 187 3.66 2.44 -21.07
CA ILE A 187 2.71 3.55 -21.08
C ILE A 187 1.84 3.42 -22.32
N LEU A 188 0.53 3.30 -22.10
CA LEU A 188 -0.47 3.30 -23.17
C LEU A 188 -1.11 4.69 -23.28
N PRO A 189 -1.48 5.14 -24.49
CA PRO A 189 -2.27 6.34 -24.66
C PRO A 189 -3.55 6.32 -23.81
N ALA A 190 -3.97 7.48 -23.28
CA ALA A 190 -5.27 7.60 -22.63
C ALA A 190 -6.39 7.33 -23.65
N THR A 191 -7.35 6.46 -23.32
CA THR A 191 -8.47 6.11 -24.23
C THR A 191 -9.61 7.12 -24.23
N ASP A 192 -9.60 8.09 -23.32
CA ASP A 192 -10.83 8.76 -22.90
C ASP A 192 -10.98 10.18 -23.45
N GLY A 193 -10.18 10.59 -24.43
CA GLY A 193 -10.27 11.93 -25.05
C GLY A 193 -10.12 13.12 -24.09
N ARG A 194 -9.83 12.90 -22.80
CA ARG A 194 -9.51 13.97 -21.85
C ARG A 194 -8.22 14.61 -22.32
N LYS A 195 -8.29 15.89 -22.65
CA LYS A 195 -7.14 16.70 -23.05
C LYS A 195 -6.06 16.54 -21.99
N SER A 196 -4.92 16.00 -22.39
CA SER A 196 -3.68 16.06 -21.63
C SER A 196 -3.48 17.50 -21.19
N GLY A 197 -3.20 17.74 -19.90
CA GLY A 197 -2.66 19.01 -19.41
C GLY A 197 -1.22 19.22 -19.90
N GLY A 198 -0.99 19.03 -21.20
CA GLY A 198 0.29 19.25 -21.85
C GLY A 198 0.47 20.73 -22.10
N THR A 199 1.66 21.22 -21.80
CA THR A 199 2.18 22.51 -22.25
C THR A 199 1.88 22.68 -23.76
N PRO A 200 1.31 23.81 -24.21
CA PRO A 200 1.10 24.06 -25.63
C PRO A 200 2.46 24.02 -26.36
N GLY A 201 2.69 23.00 -27.19
CA GLY A 201 3.92 22.88 -27.99
C GLY A 201 4.48 21.46 -28.19
N GLY A 202 4.01 20.46 -27.44
CA GLY A 202 4.48 19.07 -27.61
C GLY A 202 3.94 18.40 -28.89
N ARG A 203 4.81 17.76 -29.67
CA ARG A 203 4.43 17.00 -30.88
C ARG A 203 3.45 15.87 -30.51
N LYS A 204 2.38 15.69 -31.29
CA LYS A 204 1.49 14.51 -31.20
C LYS A 204 2.33 13.24 -31.39
N GLY A 205 2.55 12.50 -30.29
CA GLY A 205 3.34 11.26 -30.29
C GLY A 205 4.32 11.12 -29.11
N GLU A 206 4.66 12.20 -28.42
CA GLU A 206 5.51 12.12 -27.23
C GLU A 206 4.70 11.81 -25.98
N ALA A 207 4.33 10.54 -25.80
CA ALA A 207 3.92 9.98 -24.51
C ALA A 207 5.14 9.91 -23.57
N GLY A 208 5.66 11.06 -23.17
CA GLY A 208 6.73 11.18 -22.18
C GLY A 208 6.16 10.96 -20.77
N LEU A 209 6.90 10.24 -19.93
CA LEU A 209 6.63 10.23 -18.50
C LEU A 209 7.02 11.58 -17.89
N PRO A 210 6.43 11.97 -16.74
CA PRO A 210 6.81 13.18 -16.05
C PRO A 210 8.32 13.21 -15.71
N ASP A 211 8.86 14.42 -15.55
CA ASP A 211 10.28 14.61 -15.33
C ASP A 211 10.81 13.81 -14.14
N GLY A 212 11.94 13.16 -14.35
CA GLY A 212 12.59 12.33 -13.34
C GLY A 212 11.76 11.11 -12.92
N ALA A 213 10.86 10.61 -13.78
CA ALA A 213 10.15 9.37 -13.53
C ALA A 213 11.11 8.19 -13.29
N ARG A 214 10.84 7.41 -12.25
CA ARG A 214 11.59 6.21 -11.88
C ARG A 214 10.65 5.07 -11.50
N LEU A 215 11.03 3.86 -11.90
CA LEU A 215 10.43 2.63 -11.43
C LEU A 215 11.08 2.25 -10.10
N GLU A 216 10.25 1.98 -9.10
CA GLU A 216 10.68 1.65 -7.75
C GLU A 216 10.34 0.19 -7.49
N LEU A 217 11.38 -0.64 -7.30
CA LEU A 217 11.26 -2.06 -6.98
C LEU A 217 11.62 -2.24 -5.51
N VAL A 218 10.65 -2.73 -4.73
CA VAL A 218 10.74 -2.77 -3.28
C VAL A 218 10.78 -4.22 -2.80
N ASP A 219 11.85 -4.55 -2.08
CA ASP A 219 11.93 -5.72 -1.21
C ASP A 219 11.50 -5.29 0.20
N PRO A 220 10.36 -5.80 0.73
CA PRO A 220 9.86 -5.43 2.05
C PRO A 220 10.72 -5.98 3.20
N GLY A 221 11.71 -6.83 2.91
CA GLY A 221 12.54 -7.49 3.89
C GLY A 221 11.80 -8.59 4.64
N LYS A 222 12.60 -9.43 5.31
CA LYS A 222 12.07 -10.48 6.17
C LYS A 222 11.40 -9.86 7.39
N SER A 223 10.30 -10.46 7.83
CA SER A 223 9.74 -10.14 9.15
C SER A 223 10.83 -10.40 10.20
N PRO A 224 10.95 -9.56 11.26
CA PRO A 224 11.76 -9.92 12.41
C PRO A 224 11.36 -11.32 12.87
N ARG A 225 12.33 -12.21 13.12
CA ARG A 225 12.01 -13.52 13.72
C ARG A 225 11.23 -13.24 14.99
N SER A 226 10.04 -13.84 15.11
CA SER A 226 9.24 -13.78 16.33
C SER A 226 10.06 -14.42 17.45
N GLY A 227 10.80 -13.59 18.18
CA GLY A 227 11.49 -13.98 19.39
C GLY A 227 10.45 -14.21 20.48
N SER A 228 10.11 -15.47 20.69
CA SER A 228 9.18 -15.99 21.69
C SER A 228 7.74 -15.49 21.59
N ARG A 229 6.78 -16.38 21.86
CA ARG A 229 5.45 -15.98 22.32
C ARG A 229 5.67 -14.95 23.42
N ALA A 230 5.24 -13.71 23.20
CA ALA A 230 5.08 -12.76 24.28
C ALA A 230 4.23 -13.46 25.34
N GLY A 231 4.83 -13.73 26.50
CA GLY A 231 4.14 -14.30 27.63
C GLY A 231 2.91 -13.47 27.94
N ASP A 232 1.91 -14.13 28.52
CA ASP A 232 0.69 -13.55 29.05
C ASP A 232 1.00 -12.50 30.13
N GLY A 233 1.42 -11.32 29.69
CA GLY A 233 1.55 -10.12 30.48
C GLY A 233 0.20 -9.40 30.48
N ALA A 234 -0.77 -9.96 31.19
CA ALA A 234 -1.94 -9.21 31.61
C ALA A 234 -1.47 -8.05 32.49
N GLY A 235 -1.34 -6.84 31.94
CA GLY A 235 -0.99 -5.65 32.73
C GLY A 235 -0.33 -4.46 32.05
N GLY A 236 0.04 -4.53 30.77
CA GLY A 236 0.64 -3.38 30.05
C GLY A 236 -0.43 -2.43 29.48
N GLY A 237 -0.55 -1.23 30.06
CA GLY A 237 -1.65 -0.27 29.86
C GLY A 237 -2.20 -0.13 28.43
N ALA A 238 -3.53 -0.22 28.32
CA ALA A 238 -4.32 -0.11 27.09
C ALA A 238 -4.17 1.22 26.31
N ARG A 239 -3.35 2.16 26.80
CA ARG A 239 -3.16 3.52 26.28
C ARG A 239 -1.74 3.85 25.81
N ASP A 240 -0.76 2.93 25.80
CA ASP A 240 0.61 3.37 25.42
C ASP A 240 0.63 3.87 23.96
N ASP A 241 0.61 5.20 23.83
CA ASP A 241 0.43 5.94 22.58
C ASP A 241 1.74 6.08 21.82
N ASP A 242 2.88 5.79 22.44
CA ASP A 242 4.18 5.78 21.79
C ASP A 242 4.42 4.41 21.15
N PRO A 243 4.37 4.30 19.81
CA PRO A 243 4.58 3.02 19.13
C PRO A 243 5.93 2.37 19.45
N ALA A 244 6.95 3.17 19.80
CA ALA A 244 8.29 2.68 20.12
C ALA A 244 8.39 2.08 21.53
N LYS A 245 7.53 2.49 22.46
CA LYS A 245 7.53 2.00 23.86
C LYS A 245 6.54 0.88 24.10
N ARG A 246 5.57 0.70 23.20
CA ARG A 246 4.54 -0.33 23.30
C ARG A 246 5.16 -1.74 23.28
N PRO A 247 4.94 -2.56 24.33
CA PRO A 247 5.65 -3.84 24.48
C PRO A 247 5.15 -4.93 23.52
N GLY A 248 3.87 -4.92 23.13
CA GLY A 248 3.21 -5.99 22.38
C GLY A 248 3.08 -5.74 20.87
N GLY A 249 3.07 -6.82 20.08
CA GLY A 249 2.79 -6.77 18.64
C GLY A 249 1.31 -6.57 18.30
N VAL A 250 0.41 -6.82 19.24
CA VAL A 250 -1.04 -6.70 19.06
C VAL A 250 -1.62 -5.95 20.25
N LEU A 251 -2.48 -4.97 19.98
CA LEU A 251 -3.37 -4.37 20.96
C LEU A 251 -4.64 -5.22 21.03
N PRO A 252 -4.94 -5.90 22.15
CA PRO A 252 -6.10 -6.77 22.26
C PRO A 252 -7.39 -5.97 22.07
N GLY A 253 -8.45 -6.56 21.51
CA GLY A 253 -9.74 -5.87 21.43
C GLY A 253 -10.31 -5.56 22.82
N LEU A 254 -11.03 -4.43 22.95
CA LEU A 254 -11.72 -4.06 24.17
C LEU A 254 -13.24 -4.16 23.95
N ASN A 255 -13.97 -4.58 24.98
CA ASN A 255 -15.42 -4.42 24.98
C ASN A 255 -15.79 -2.92 25.15
N ARG A 256 -17.08 -2.60 25.06
CA ARG A 256 -17.55 -1.21 25.16
C ARG A 256 -17.24 -0.55 26.50
N ALA A 257 -17.40 -1.28 27.61
CA ALA A 257 -17.17 -0.75 28.95
C ALA A 257 -15.69 -0.40 29.15
N ASP A 258 -14.79 -1.32 28.79
CA ASP A 258 -13.35 -1.13 28.88
C ASP A 258 -12.88 -0.02 27.93
N THR A 259 -13.45 0.04 26.72
CA THR A 259 -13.15 1.13 25.78
C THR A 259 -13.53 2.48 26.36
N ARG A 260 -14.70 2.60 27.00
CA ARG A 260 -15.12 3.85 27.64
C ARG A 260 -14.24 4.21 28.83
N SER A 261 -13.91 3.24 29.69
CA SER A 261 -12.96 3.46 30.78
C SER A 261 -11.60 3.90 30.27
N THR A 262 -11.20 3.41 29.09
CA THR A 262 -9.89 3.68 28.48
C THR A 262 -9.89 4.91 27.59
N TYR A 263 -10.99 5.46 27.08
CA TYR A 263 -10.93 6.62 26.17
C TYR A 263 -12.03 7.66 26.43
N GLY A 264 -12.74 7.54 27.55
CA GLY A 264 -13.82 8.45 27.93
C GLY A 264 -13.34 9.89 28.14
N ASP A 265 -12.17 10.09 28.75
CA ASP A 265 -11.61 11.43 28.95
C ASP A 265 -11.26 12.09 27.62
N ASP A 266 -10.65 11.34 26.69
CA ASP A 266 -10.33 11.83 25.34
C ASP A 266 -11.61 12.25 24.59
N ALA A 267 -12.72 11.52 24.80
CA ALA A 267 -14.02 11.86 24.25
C ALA A 267 -14.64 13.11 24.89
N ALA A 268 -14.49 13.26 26.21
CA ALA A 268 -14.94 14.44 26.95
C ALA A 268 -14.16 15.71 26.54
N ASP A 269 -12.87 15.58 26.22
CA ASP A 269 -12.01 16.67 25.76
C ASP A 269 -12.23 17.00 24.28
N ALA A 270 -12.51 16.01 23.44
CA ALA A 270 -12.82 16.20 22.03
C ALA A 270 -14.20 16.86 21.80
N THR A 271 -15.11 16.78 22.78
CA THR A 271 -16.50 17.28 22.67
C THR A 271 -16.69 18.61 23.42
N PRO A 272 -16.90 19.75 22.74
CA PRO A 272 -16.84 21.08 23.37
C PRO A 272 -17.98 21.41 24.37
N SER A 273 -19.10 20.68 24.36
CA SER A 273 -20.30 21.04 25.13
C SER A 273 -20.73 19.94 26.10
N LYS A 274 -21.04 20.33 27.35
CA LYS A 274 -21.57 19.42 28.40
C LYS A 274 -22.91 18.78 28.02
N LYS A 275 -23.72 19.41 27.16
CA LYS A 275 -24.99 18.84 26.66
C LYS A 275 -24.77 17.65 25.72
N ASP A 276 -23.65 17.63 25.01
CA ASP A 276 -23.28 16.57 24.07
C ASP A 276 -22.56 15.40 24.78
N ARG A 277 -22.16 15.56 26.05
CA ARG A 277 -21.51 14.52 26.88
C ARG A 277 -22.41 13.32 27.22
N ALA A 278 -23.73 13.43 27.05
CA ALA A 278 -24.61 12.25 27.09
C ALA A 278 -24.25 11.23 25.97
N GLU A 279 -23.50 11.65 24.95
CA GLU A 279 -22.93 10.81 23.90
C GLU A 279 -21.64 10.06 24.28
N ASP A 280 -21.03 10.28 25.46
CA ASP A 280 -19.90 9.47 25.96
C ASP A 280 -20.29 7.98 26.15
N SER A 281 -21.59 7.72 26.20
CA SER A 281 -22.14 6.38 26.17
C SER A 281 -22.01 5.67 24.79
N ARG A 282 -21.66 6.39 23.73
CA ARG A 282 -21.78 5.95 22.33
C ARG A 282 -20.44 5.68 21.64
N ILE A 283 -19.42 5.35 22.42
CA ILE A 283 -18.14 4.86 21.93
C ILE A 283 -18.29 3.38 21.54
N GLY A 284 -17.95 3.02 20.31
CA GLY A 284 -17.90 1.62 19.87
C GLY A 284 -16.75 0.85 20.52
N PRO A 285 -16.81 -0.49 20.61
CA PRO A 285 -15.71 -1.29 21.14
C PRO A 285 -14.42 -1.10 20.32
N ARG A 286 -13.28 -0.89 20.99
CA ARG A 286 -11.99 -0.83 20.29
C ARG A 286 -11.67 -2.20 19.70
N PRO A 287 -11.48 -2.32 18.37
CA PRO A 287 -11.09 -3.59 17.79
C PRO A 287 -9.67 -4.00 18.20
N GLU A 288 -9.35 -5.28 18.00
CA GLU A 288 -7.96 -5.73 18.01
C GLU A 288 -7.18 -5.03 16.88
N ILE A 289 -5.95 -4.60 17.17
CA ILE A 289 -5.10 -3.88 16.21
C ILE A 289 -3.70 -4.49 16.23
N VAL A 290 -3.23 -4.96 15.07
CA VAL A 290 -1.82 -5.30 14.88
C VAL A 290 -1.02 -4.00 14.85
N THR A 291 -0.12 -3.85 15.82
CA THR A 291 0.69 -2.64 15.99
C THR A 291 1.79 -2.56 14.95
N ARG A 292 2.41 -1.37 14.86
CA ARG A 292 3.64 -1.17 14.07
C ARG A 292 4.73 -2.20 14.38
N LYS A 293 4.98 -2.48 15.65
CA LYS A 293 5.88 -3.56 16.09
C LYS A 293 5.42 -4.93 15.59
N GLY A 294 4.11 -5.19 15.62
CA GLY A 294 3.51 -6.47 15.23
C GLY A 294 3.66 -6.83 13.75
N TRP A 295 3.58 -5.83 12.86
CA TRP A 295 3.83 -6.05 11.43
C TRP A 295 5.30 -5.82 11.01
N GLY A 296 6.14 -5.41 11.96
CA GLY A 296 7.59 -5.27 11.76
C GLY A 296 7.99 -3.94 11.15
N ALA A 297 7.35 -2.85 11.55
CA ALA A 297 7.74 -1.50 11.16
C ALA A 297 9.18 -1.20 11.59
N ASP A 298 9.98 -0.67 10.66
CA ASP A 298 11.23 -0.02 11.02
C ASP A 298 10.98 1.47 11.30
N GLU A 299 10.87 1.80 12.57
CA GLU A 299 10.64 3.17 13.06
C GLU A 299 11.76 4.15 12.69
N SER A 300 12.95 3.66 12.29
CA SER A 300 14.06 4.52 11.90
C SER A 300 13.83 5.23 10.56
N MET A 301 12.98 4.66 9.69
CA MET A 301 12.68 5.22 8.36
C MET A 301 11.82 6.48 8.45
N ARG A 302 10.80 6.50 9.32
CA ARG A 302 9.87 7.64 9.40
C ARG A 302 10.51 8.87 10.04
N GLU A 303 9.82 9.99 9.92
CA GLU A 303 10.10 11.16 10.75
C GLU A 303 9.79 10.92 12.23
N ARG A 304 10.54 11.63 13.08
CA ARG A 304 10.44 11.50 14.53
C ARG A 304 9.21 12.19 15.10
N GLU A 305 8.87 13.36 14.55
CA GLU A 305 7.80 14.21 15.05
C GLU A 305 6.45 13.87 14.46
N PHE A 306 5.41 14.02 15.27
CA PHE A 306 4.03 13.77 14.88
C PHE A 306 3.28 15.09 14.71
N SER A 307 2.42 15.15 13.68
CA SER A 307 1.48 16.25 13.51
C SER A 307 0.10 15.79 13.95
N TYR A 308 -0.55 16.57 14.83
CA TYR A 308 -1.88 16.27 15.34
C TYR A 308 -2.88 17.34 14.93
N SER A 309 -4.07 16.91 14.56
CA SER A 309 -5.24 17.79 14.56
C SER A 309 -5.77 17.98 15.98
N ARG A 310 -6.56 19.04 16.19
CA ARG A 310 -7.23 19.25 17.48
C ARG A 310 -8.24 18.15 17.79
N ALA A 311 -8.98 17.70 16.78
CA ALA A 311 -9.95 16.63 16.89
C ALA A 311 -10.13 15.94 15.53
N MET A 312 -10.52 14.67 15.54
CA MET A 312 -10.93 13.96 14.33
C MET A 312 -12.43 14.13 14.11
N LYS A 313 -12.84 14.37 12.86
CA LYS A 313 -14.23 14.64 12.44
C LYS A 313 -14.76 13.58 11.47
N ALA A 314 -13.90 12.99 10.64
CA ALA A 314 -14.33 12.02 9.63
C ALA A 314 -13.32 10.88 9.45
N ALA A 315 -13.80 9.78 8.87
CA ALA A 315 -12.98 8.71 8.34
C ALA A 315 -13.11 8.66 6.81
N PHE A 316 -11.97 8.65 6.11
CA PHE A 316 -11.92 8.41 4.67
C PHE A 316 -11.48 6.98 4.40
N VAL A 317 -12.33 6.22 3.72
CA VAL A 317 -12.08 4.83 3.30
C VAL A 317 -11.43 4.82 1.93
N HIS A 318 -10.35 4.07 1.84
CA HIS A 318 -9.50 3.85 0.67
C HIS A 318 -9.45 2.38 0.30
N HIS A 319 -8.98 2.10 -0.90
CA HIS A 319 -8.33 0.83 -1.21
C HIS A 319 -6.83 1.07 -1.42
N SER A 320 -5.99 0.04 -1.32
CA SER A 320 -4.56 0.19 -1.70
C SER A 320 -4.34 0.12 -3.21
N ALA A 321 -5.38 -0.26 -3.98
CA ALA A 321 -5.32 -0.51 -5.42
C ALA A 321 -4.35 -1.65 -5.83
N GLU A 322 -4.04 -2.55 -4.88
CA GLU A 322 -3.19 -3.72 -5.08
C GLU A 322 -3.97 -4.95 -5.59
N THR A 323 -3.31 -6.09 -5.74
CA THR A 323 -4.02 -7.38 -6.01
C THR A 323 -4.80 -7.82 -4.77
N ASN A 324 -5.85 -8.62 -4.98
CA ASN A 324 -6.54 -9.36 -3.92
C ASN A 324 -5.99 -10.79 -3.73
N ASP A 325 -5.02 -11.23 -4.51
CA ASP A 325 -4.55 -12.62 -4.56
C ASP A 325 -3.52 -12.97 -3.46
N TYR A 326 -3.17 -12.01 -2.59
CA TYR A 326 -2.27 -12.25 -1.46
C TYR A 326 -2.88 -13.20 -0.42
N SER A 327 -2.05 -13.92 0.33
CA SER A 327 -2.49 -14.65 1.52
C SER A 327 -2.55 -13.73 2.74
N CYS A 328 -3.42 -14.00 3.72
CA CYS A 328 -3.47 -13.18 4.95
C CYS A 328 -2.12 -13.13 5.69
N GLY A 329 -1.25 -14.13 5.49
CA GLY A 329 0.10 -14.18 6.05
C GLY A 329 1.08 -13.21 5.40
N ASP A 330 0.82 -12.77 4.17
CA ASP A 330 1.67 -11.82 3.44
C ASP A 330 1.46 -10.38 3.89
N VAL A 331 0.36 -10.09 4.60
CA VAL A 331 -0.06 -8.74 4.92
C VAL A 331 1.01 -7.92 5.67
N PRO A 332 1.72 -8.45 6.68
CA PRO A 332 2.85 -7.73 7.27
C PRO A 332 3.92 -7.31 6.26
N ALA A 333 4.24 -8.16 5.27
CA ALA A 333 5.22 -7.84 4.23
C ALA A 333 4.67 -6.80 3.25
N ILE A 334 3.40 -6.89 2.87
CA ILE A 334 2.71 -5.88 2.05
C ILE A 334 2.79 -4.51 2.72
N ILE A 335 2.41 -4.42 4.00
CA ILE A 335 2.43 -3.16 4.75
C ILE A 335 3.85 -2.59 4.86
N ARG A 336 4.88 -3.42 5.12
CA ARG A 336 6.28 -2.97 5.11
C ARG A 336 6.70 -2.44 3.73
N GLY A 337 6.26 -3.09 2.65
CA GLY A 337 6.52 -2.64 1.28
C GLY A 337 5.89 -1.29 0.98
N ILE A 338 4.61 -1.10 1.32
CA ILE A 338 3.90 0.18 1.19
C ILE A 338 4.59 1.26 2.02
N TYR A 339 4.94 0.94 3.27
CA TYR A 339 5.63 1.87 4.18
C TYR A 339 6.98 2.32 3.60
N ARG A 340 7.82 1.38 3.15
CA ARG A 340 9.10 1.68 2.50
C ARG A 340 8.91 2.48 1.22
N TYR A 341 7.93 2.15 0.39
CA TYR A 341 7.62 2.91 -0.82
C TYR A 341 7.22 4.36 -0.48
N HIS A 342 6.32 4.56 0.49
CA HIS A 342 5.90 5.91 0.88
C HIS A 342 7.07 6.74 1.41
N VAL A 343 7.91 6.17 2.28
CA VAL A 343 8.99 6.92 2.93
C VAL A 343 10.23 7.05 2.06
N THR A 344 10.72 5.96 1.47
CA THR A 344 11.99 5.94 0.73
C THR A 344 11.80 6.43 -0.70
N SER A 345 10.75 5.96 -1.38
CA SER A 345 10.53 6.28 -2.79
C SER A 345 9.75 7.59 -2.95
N SER A 346 8.60 7.74 -2.27
CA SER A 346 7.75 8.94 -2.40
C SER A 346 8.17 10.11 -1.51
N ARG A 347 9.11 9.88 -0.57
CA ARG A 347 9.62 10.87 0.41
C ARG A 347 8.58 11.39 1.38
N TRP A 348 7.61 10.57 1.76
CA TRP A 348 6.62 10.94 2.74
C TRP A 348 7.18 10.76 4.16
N ARG A 349 6.59 11.49 5.10
CA ARG A 349 7.01 11.49 6.51
C ARG A 349 6.84 10.12 7.18
N ASP A 350 5.88 9.32 6.71
CA ASP A 350 5.52 7.97 7.16
C ASP A 350 4.56 7.34 6.12
N ILE A 351 4.05 6.13 6.37
CA ILE A 351 2.91 5.58 5.64
C ILE A 351 1.71 6.56 5.69
N GLY A 352 0.98 6.66 4.57
CA GLY A 352 -0.02 7.71 4.38
C GLY A 352 -1.31 7.50 5.16
N TYR A 353 -1.72 6.24 5.33
CA TYR A 353 -2.96 5.87 5.99
C TYR A 353 -2.76 5.71 7.49
N ASN A 354 -3.75 6.08 8.28
CA ASN A 354 -3.74 5.86 9.73
C ASN A 354 -3.94 4.40 10.08
N PHE A 355 -4.77 3.69 9.31
CA PHE A 355 -5.03 2.26 9.50
C PHE A 355 -5.11 1.54 8.16
N LEU A 356 -4.80 0.24 8.19
CA LEU A 356 -4.99 -0.67 7.08
C LEU A 356 -5.87 -1.84 7.52
N VAL A 357 -6.69 -2.37 6.61
CA VAL A 357 -7.59 -3.49 6.84
C VAL A 357 -7.37 -4.52 5.75
N ASP A 358 -7.06 -5.76 6.11
CA ASP A 358 -6.93 -6.83 5.11
C ASP A 358 -8.27 -7.51 4.78
N LYS A 359 -8.29 -8.31 3.70
CA LYS A 359 -9.47 -9.08 3.30
C LYS A 359 -9.91 -10.13 4.34
N CYS A 360 -9.09 -10.38 5.36
CA CYS A 360 -9.32 -11.36 6.42
C CYS A 360 -9.87 -10.69 7.70
N GLY A 361 -10.03 -9.36 7.69
CA GLY A 361 -10.62 -8.58 8.76
C GLY A 361 -9.64 -8.16 9.86
N LYS A 362 -8.33 -8.33 9.67
CA LYS A 362 -7.34 -7.77 10.62
C LYS A 362 -7.14 -6.29 10.35
N ILE A 363 -7.00 -5.54 11.44
CA ILE A 363 -6.74 -4.10 11.42
C ILE A 363 -5.29 -3.87 11.84
N TYR A 364 -4.58 -3.03 11.09
CA TYR A 364 -3.18 -2.70 11.32
C TYR A 364 -3.04 -1.22 11.57
N GLU A 365 -2.22 -0.86 12.55
CA GLU A 365 -1.77 0.51 12.80
C GLU A 365 -0.86 0.96 11.64
N GLY A 366 -1.23 2.03 10.95
CA GLY A 366 -0.45 2.66 9.89
C GLY A 366 0.40 3.79 10.46
N ARG A 367 0.02 5.05 10.17
CA ARG A 367 0.70 6.28 10.61
C ARG A 367 1.03 6.27 12.11
N ALA A 368 2.30 6.43 12.45
CA ALA A 368 2.76 6.54 13.83
C ALA A 368 2.31 7.85 14.49
N GLY A 369 2.15 7.83 15.81
CA GLY A 369 1.64 8.98 16.60
C GLY A 369 0.50 8.63 17.56
N GLY A 370 0.19 7.33 17.72
CA GLY A 370 -0.81 6.86 18.67
C GLY A 370 -2.14 6.52 18.01
N VAL A 371 -2.62 5.30 18.26
CA VAL A 371 -3.83 4.74 17.63
C VAL A 371 -5.09 5.51 17.99
N ALA A 372 -5.17 6.06 19.21
CA ALA A 372 -6.32 6.82 19.67
C ALA A 372 -6.27 8.29 19.22
N LYS A 373 -5.06 8.83 19.02
CA LYS A 373 -4.85 10.25 18.72
C LYS A 373 -5.28 10.63 17.29
N PRO A 374 -5.63 11.91 17.07
CA PRO A 374 -5.95 12.45 15.74
C PRO A 374 -4.68 12.79 14.96
N VAL A 375 -3.78 11.81 14.78
CA VAL A 375 -2.55 12.02 14.02
C VAL A 375 -2.87 12.27 12.55
N MET A 376 -2.31 13.33 11.99
CA MET A 376 -2.53 13.73 10.61
C MET A 376 -1.81 12.76 9.66
N GLY A 377 -2.58 12.09 8.79
CA GLY A 377 -2.06 11.22 7.74
C GLY A 377 -1.70 11.99 6.46
N ALA A 378 -1.50 11.25 5.36
CA ALA A 378 -1.24 11.76 4.02
C ALA A 378 -2.00 10.90 3.00
N HIS A 379 -3.33 10.90 3.10
CA HIS A 379 -4.21 9.96 2.40
C HIS A 379 -5.34 10.63 1.62
N THR A 380 -5.63 11.91 1.81
CA THR A 380 -6.72 12.61 1.11
C THR A 380 -6.36 14.07 0.99
N LEU A 381 -5.73 14.44 -0.14
CA LEU A 381 -5.26 15.80 -0.37
C LEU A 381 -6.39 16.81 -0.15
N GLY A 382 -6.11 17.84 0.65
CA GLY A 382 -7.11 18.83 1.05
C GLY A 382 -7.88 18.47 2.32
N PHE A 383 -7.87 17.22 2.78
CA PHE A 383 -8.60 16.75 3.95
C PHE A 383 -7.79 15.81 4.87
N ASN A 384 -6.46 15.79 4.76
CA ASN A 384 -5.58 15.04 5.67
C ASN A 384 -5.76 15.45 7.15
N ALA A 385 -6.00 16.75 7.38
CA ALA A 385 -6.30 17.26 8.71
C ALA A 385 -7.71 16.89 9.15
N ASP A 386 -7.87 16.66 10.45
CA ASP A 386 -9.11 16.35 11.15
C ASP A 386 -9.76 15.03 10.71
N THR A 387 -9.02 14.15 10.04
CA THR A 387 -9.58 12.88 9.55
C THR A 387 -8.63 11.70 9.79
N THR A 388 -9.20 10.50 9.69
CA THR A 388 -8.43 9.25 9.69
C THR A 388 -8.59 8.55 8.34
N GLY A 389 -7.48 8.16 7.73
CA GLY A 389 -7.44 7.36 6.51
C GLY A 389 -7.42 5.87 6.83
N ILE A 390 -8.32 5.10 6.21
CA ILE A 390 -8.40 3.65 6.36
C ILE A 390 -8.24 3.01 4.98
N ALA A 391 -7.12 2.33 4.72
CA ALA A 391 -6.89 1.60 3.48
C ALA A 391 -7.31 0.13 3.60
N VAL A 392 -8.31 -0.28 2.83
CA VAL A 392 -8.64 -1.69 2.67
C VAL A 392 -7.69 -2.29 1.62
N LEU A 393 -6.83 -3.21 2.03
CA LEU A 393 -5.78 -3.79 1.19
C LEU A 393 -6.37 -4.61 0.05
N GLY A 394 -6.12 -4.16 -1.18
CA GLY A 394 -6.63 -4.78 -2.39
C GLY A 394 -7.18 -3.79 -3.42
N THR A 395 -7.84 -4.34 -4.44
CA THR A 395 -8.56 -3.59 -5.47
C THR A 395 -10.04 -3.98 -5.49
N TYR A 396 -10.91 -2.97 -5.34
CA TYR A 396 -12.35 -3.15 -5.21
C TYR A 396 -13.13 -2.42 -6.30
N SER A 397 -12.51 -2.19 -7.46
CA SER A 397 -13.21 -1.65 -8.64
C SER A 397 -14.22 -2.66 -9.20
N LYS A 398 -13.89 -3.96 -9.14
CA LYS A 398 -14.74 -5.06 -9.63
C LYS A 398 -15.04 -6.11 -8.56
N GLU A 399 -14.13 -6.32 -7.63
CA GLU A 399 -14.27 -7.29 -6.55
C GLU A 399 -15.02 -6.72 -5.36
N VAL A 400 -15.93 -7.50 -4.78
CA VAL A 400 -16.68 -7.10 -3.57
C VAL A 400 -15.81 -7.34 -2.34
N PRO A 401 -15.68 -6.37 -1.41
CA PRO A 401 -14.94 -6.59 -0.17
C PRO A 401 -15.57 -7.71 0.66
N SER A 402 -14.72 -8.53 1.29
CA SER A 402 -15.19 -9.60 2.17
C SER A 402 -16.01 -9.04 3.32
N LYS A 403 -16.92 -9.86 3.88
CA LYS A 403 -17.66 -9.47 5.08
C LYS A 403 -16.71 -9.11 6.23
N ALA A 404 -15.63 -9.88 6.40
CA ALA A 404 -14.63 -9.63 7.44
C ALA A 404 -13.97 -8.24 7.30
N ALA A 405 -13.61 -7.83 6.09
CA ALA A 405 -13.07 -6.49 5.83
C ALA A 405 -14.10 -5.39 6.13
N LYS A 406 -15.36 -5.57 5.69
CA LYS A 406 -16.45 -4.60 5.98
C LYS A 406 -16.69 -4.47 7.49
N ASP A 407 -16.81 -5.59 8.20
CA ASP A 407 -17.02 -5.61 9.66
C ASP A 407 -15.85 -4.94 10.39
N ALA A 408 -14.60 -5.14 9.93
CA ALA A 408 -13.42 -4.50 10.49
C ALA A 408 -13.46 -2.97 10.32
N VAL A 409 -13.80 -2.47 9.13
CA VAL A 409 -13.99 -1.03 8.89
C VAL A 409 -15.11 -0.47 9.78
N SER A 410 -16.23 -1.19 9.93
CA SER A 410 -17.32 -0.78 10.81
C SER A 410 -16.90 -0.70 12.28
N LYS A 411 -16.18 -1.70 12.81
CA LYS A 411 -15.66 -1.69 14.19
C LYS A 411 -14.68 -0.54 14.41
N LEU A 412 -13.74 -0.36 13.47
CA LEU A 412 -12.73 0.70 13.55
C LEU A 412 -13.36 2.09 13.53
N THR A 413 -14.29 2.33 12.61
CA THR A 413 -14.97 3.64 12.50
C THR A 413 -15.92 3.90 13.67
N ALA A 414 -16.61 2.87 14.18
CA ALA A 414 -17.44 3.00 15.38
C ALA A 414 -16.64 3.47 16.59
N TRP A 415 -15.46 2.87 16.80
CA TRP A 415 -14.55 3.26 17.88
C TRP A 415 -13.92 4.64 17.63
N LYS A 416 -13.21 4.83 16.51
CA LYS A 416 -12.48 6.09 16.24
C LYS A 416 -13.40 7.30 16.23
N LEU A 417 -14.54 7.23 15.55
CA LEU A 417 -15.50 8.35 15.53
C LEU A 417 -16.17 8.53 16.90
N GLY A 418 -16.43 7.42 17.61
CA GLY A 418 -17.04 7.43 18.94
C GLY A 418 -16.18 8.14 19.98
N VAL A 419 -14.86 7.92 19.97
CA VAL A 419 -13.89 8.63 20.82
C VAL A 419 -13.88 10.15 20.58
N HIS A 420 -14.46 10.64 19.47
CA HIS A 420 -14.57 12.08 19.20
C HIS A 420 -16.03 12.57 19.19
N GLY A 421 -16.96 11.79 19.74
CA GLY A 421 -18.38 12.16 19.82
C GLY A 421 -19.09 12.20 18.46
N ILE A 422 -18.51 11.62 17.41
CA ILE A 422 -19.07 11.67 16.06
C ILE A 422 -19.92 10.43 15.78
N ALA A 423 -21.18 10.64 15.36
CA ALA A 423 -22.05 9.58 14.88
C ALA A 423 -21.56 9.03 13.53
N ALA A 424 -21.31 7.73 13.44
CA ALA A 424 -20.74 7.12 12.23
C ALA A 424 -21.65 7.19 10.99
N ASN A 425 -22.98 7.24 11.20
CA ASN A 425 -23.98 7.45 10.15
C ASN A 425 -24.34 8.93 9.91
N GLY A 426 -23.68 9.86 10.63
CA GLY A 426 -23.95 11.28 10.54
C GLY A 426 -23.24 11.96 9.36
N LYS A 427 -23.40 13.29 9.31
CA LYS A 427 -22.68 14.17 8.39
C LYS A 427 -21.78 15.13 9.15
N VAL A 428 -20.69 15.54 8.52
CA VAL A 428 -19.72 16.48 9.07
C VAL A 428 -19.33 17.49 8.01
N THR A 429 -18.86 18.66 8.44
CA THR A 429 -18.34 19.70 7.54
C THR A 429 -16.84 19.83 7.75
N LEU A 430 -16.08 19.70 6.66
CA LEU A 430 -14.63 19.89 6.65
C LEU A 430 -14.27 21.10 5.80
N THR A 431 -13.14 21.74 6.12
CA THR A 431 -12.58 22.84 5.34
C THR A 431 -11.43 22.30 4.49
N SER A 432 -11.52 22.43 3.17
CA SER A 432 -10.46 21.98 2.26
C SER A 432 -9.18 22.80 2.46
N ALA A 433 -8.02 22.14 2.60
CA ALA A 433 -6.71 22.76 2.51
C ALA A 433 -6.27 23.05 1.06
N GLY A 434 -7.10 22.68 0.09
CA GLY A 434 -6.81 22.77 -1.35
C GLY A 434 -6.47 21.39 -1.94
N GLY A 435 -6.92 21.15 -3.16
CA GLY A 435 -6.68 19.91 -3.90
C GLY A 435 -7.31 19.98 -5.29
N THR A 436 -7.32 18.85 -5.99
CA THR A 436 -7.81 18.76 -7.38
C THR A 436 -9.33 18.95 -7.51
N LYS A 437 -10.09 18.60 -6.47
CA LYS A 437 -11.56 18.67 -6.47
C LYS A 437 -12.14 19.91 -5.78
N HIS A 438 -11.52 20.34 -4.67
CA HIS A 438 -12.04 21.42 -3.84
C HIS A 438 -10.97 22.49 -3.60
N LYS A 439 -11.31 23.75 -3.87
CA LYS A 439 -10.44 24.90 -3.62
C LYS A 439 -10.16 25.06 -2.12
N LYS A 440 -8.97 25.58 -1.79
CA LYS A 440 -8.59 25.90 -0.41
C LYS A 440 -9.64 26.83 0.24
N GLY A 441 -10.01 26.54 1.49
CA GLY A 441 -11.02 27.29 2.26
C GLY A 441 -12.47 26.86 2.01
N SER A 442 -12.75 26.00 1.03
CA SER A 442 -14.10 25.51 0.77
C SER A 442 -14.62 24.66 1.94
N LYS A 443 -15.81 24.97 2.44
CA LYS A 443 -16.54 24.14 3.41
C LYS A 443 -17.34 23.08 2.67
N VAL A 444 -17.06 21.81 2.93
CA VAL A 444 -17.67 20.68 2.21
C VAL A 444 -18.31 19.75 3.22
N SER A 445 -19.55 19.35 2.95
CA SER A 445 -20.29 18.37 3.76
C SER A 445 -19.98 16.95 3.29
N PHE A 446 -19.58 16.10 4.22
CA PHE A 446 -19.29 14.68 4.02
C PHE A 446 -20.16 13.82 4.92
N ASN A 447 -20.27 12.53 4.59
CA ASN A 447 -20.69 11.56 5.59
C ASN A 447 -19.52 11.35 6.57
N ALA A 448 -19.79 11.05 7.84
CA ALA A 448 -18.73 10.83 8.83
C ALA A 448 -17.78 9.68 8.44
N VAL A 449 -18.30 8.69 7.70
CA VAL A 449 -17.49 7.71 6.95
C VAL A 449 -17.72 7.95 5.46
N SER A 450 -16.69 8.45 4.77
CA SER A 450 -16.73 8.84 3.36
C SER A 450 -15.70 8.05 2.54
N GLY A 451 -15.90 7.94 1.23
CA GLY A 451 -14.90 7.33 0.34
C GLY A 451 -13.90 8.39 -0.13
N HIS A 452 -12.68 7.98 -0.50
CA HIS A 452 -11.69 8.93 -1.03
C HIS A 452 -12.21 9.79 -2.19
N ARG A 453 -12.94 9.18 -3.14
CA ARG A 453 -13.60 9.86 -4.27
C ARG A 453 -14.55 11.00 -3.88
N ASP A 454 -15.01 11.04 -2.63
CA ASP A 454 -15.86 12.13 -2.14
C ASP A 454 -15.05 13.43 -2.03
N GLY A 455 -13.82 13.36 -1.52
CA GLY A 455 -12.94 14.51 -1.29
C GLY A 455 -11.91 14.77 -2.40
N PHE A 456 -11.64 13.80 -3.27
CA PHE A 456 -10.57 13.89 -4.28
C PHE A 456 -11.00 13.31 -5.64
N VAL A 457 -10.33 13.72 -6.73
CA VAL A 457 -10.57 13.17 -8.08
C VAL A 457 -9.85 11.83 -8.23
N THR A 458 -10.52 10.73 -7.87
CA THR A 458 -9.97 9.37 -7.89
C THR A 458 -11.07 8.33 -8.01
N GLU A 459 -10.71 7.13 -8.46
CA GLU A 459 -11.59 5.95 -8.42
C GLU A 459 -11.62 5.29 -7.02
N CYS A 460 -10.65 5.58 -6.16
CA CYS A 460 -10.56 5.05 -4.80
C CYS A 460 -11.83 5.39 -3.98
N PRO A 461 -12.43 4.46 -3.21
CA PRO A 461 -11.95 3.13 -2.81
C PRO A 461 -12.32 1.98 -3.78
N GLY A 462 -12.62 2.28 -5.04
CA GLY A 462 -13.18 1.32 -5.98
C GLY A 462 -14.70 1.20 -5.85
N GLU A 463 -15.35 0.88 -6.96
CA GLU A 463 -16.81 0.93 -7.08
C GLU A 463 -17.54 0.00 -6.11
N LYS A 464 -17.04 -1.23 -5.92
CA LYS A 464 -17.71 -2.20 -5.06
C LYS A 464 -17.58 -1.86 -3.58
N LEU A 465 -16.40 -1.44 -3.12
CA LEU A 465 -16.21 -1.01 -1.74
C LEU A 465 -16.96 0.30 -1.46
N TYR A 466 -17.00 1.24 -2.41
CA TYR A 466 -17.76 2.49 -2.24
C TYR A 466 -19.26 2.24 -2.04
N ARG A 467 -19.85 1.30 -2.79
CA ARG A 467 -21.27 0.91 -2.64
C ARG A 467 -21.61 0.31 -1.27
N GLU A 468 -20.62 -0.18 -0.54
CA GLU A 468 -20.78 -0.78 0.77
C GLU A 468 -20.69 0.26 1.91
N LEU A 469 -20.23 1.48 1.65
CA LEU A 469 -20.10 2.48 2.70
C LEU A 469 -21.42 2.82 3.44
N PRO A 470 -22.62 2.81 2.81
CA PRO A 470 -23.87 2.94 3.55
C PRO A 470 -24.08 1.83 4.59
N SER A 471 -23.81 0.57 4.25
CA SER A 471 -23.97 -0.55 5.19
C SER A 471 -22.94 -0.48 6.32
N VAL A 472 -21.70 -0.10 5.99
CA VAL A 472 -20.63 0.15 6.96
C VAL A 472 -21.03 1.21 7.98
N ARG A 473 -21.61 2.33 7.52
CA ARG A 473 -22.09 3.42 8.39
C ARG A 473 -23.19 2.97 9.34
N THR A 474 -24.18 2.24 8.83
CA THR A 474 -25.27 1.69 9.65
C THR A 474 -24.74 0.76 10.73
N GLU A 475 -23.86 -0.17 10.36
CA GLU A 475 -23.27 -1.11 11.33
C GLU A 475 -22.37 -0.40 12.34
N ALA A 476 -21.57 0.58 11.91
CA ALA A 476 -20.74 1.37 12.81
C ALA A 476 -21.59 2.16 13.82
N ALA A 477 -22.70 2.76 13.38
CA ALA A 477 -23.64 3.44 14.26
C ALA A 477 -24.29 2.47 15.26
N ARG A 478 -24.67 1.27 14.81
CA ARG A 478 -25.17 0.20 15.70
C ARG A 478 -24.14 -0.19 16.76
N LEU A 479 -22.86 -0.32 16.38
CA LEU A 479 -21.76 -0.61 17.29
C LEU A 479 -21.49 0.53 18.29
N GLN A 480 -21.74 1.77 17.89
CA GLN A 480 -21.80 2.93 18.79
C GLN A 480 -23.03 2.93 19.73
N GLY A 481 -23.97 1.98 19.57
CA GLY A 481 -25.20 1.94 20.35
C GLY A 481 -26.26 2.95 19.87
N ARG A 482 -26.12 3.46 18.64
CA ARG A 482 -27.11 4.32 17.98
C ARG A 482 -28.08 3.42 17.21
N ARG A 483 -29.38 3.71 17.31
CA ARG A 483 -30.44 2.98 16.60
C ARG A 483 -30.72 3.62 15.25
#